data_AF-A0A4Q1FBZ8-F1
#
_entry.id   AF-A0A4Q1FBZ8-F1
#
_cell.length_a   1.000
_cell.length_b   1.000
_cell.length_c   1.000
_cell.angle_alpha   90.00
_cell.angle_beta   90.00
_cell.angle_gamma   90.00
#
_symmetry.space_group_name_H-M   'P 1'
#
loop_
_entity.id
_entity.type
_entity.pdbx_description
1 polymer ?
#
loop_
_entity_poly.entity_id
_entity_poly.type
_entity_poly.pdbx_seq_one_letter_code
_entity_poly.pdbx_strand_id
1 'polypeptide(L)'
;MKNLKNISFFLVIAFAMTAIGNFLDSDFLFTYLQTNIIGLLITLLAINTATSGLIASKIQDFVIQKPEIDFSSTIKEMKTSLLEQIILIIISVVCLIIQNSQKIKFDFKDDICNTLLITVFIYAIDILWDTGKAVFVIIEEIQKMKNKEN
;
A
#
# COMPACT_ATOMS: atom_id res chain seq x y z
N MET A 1 11.65 -3.61 11.24
CA MET A 1 12.80 -3.59 10.29
C MET A 1 12.45 -4.03 8.87
N LYS A 2 11.53 -5.00 8.66
CA LYS A 2 11.17 -5.49 7.32
C LYS A 2 10.50 -4.40 6.46
N ASN A 3 9.51 -3.69 7.00
CA ASN A 3 8.78 -2.64 6.26
C ASN A 3 9.71 -1.47 5.87
N LEU A 4 10.65 -1.08 6.74
CA LEU A 4 11.60 0.00 6.44
C LEU A 4 12.57 -0.34 5.29
N LYS A 5 12.99 -1.63 5.19
CA LYS A 5 13.81 -2.12 4.07
C LYS A 5 13.02 -2.15 2.77
N ASN A 6 11.74 -2.52 2.83
CA ASN A 6 10.87 -2.53 1.64
C ASN A 6 10.65 -1.10 1.14
N ILE A 7 10.38 -0.15 2.03
CA ILE A 7 10.23 1.27 1.66
C ILE A 7 11.50 1.81 1.01
N SER A 8 12.69 1.51 1.56
CA SER A 8 13.94 1.97 0.93
C SER A 8 14.15 1.35 -0.46
N PHE A 9 13.75 0.09 -0.64
CA PHE A 9 13.82 -0.58 -1.93
C PHE A 9 12.86 0.05 -2.94
N PHE A 10 11.62 0.35 -2.55
CA PHE A 10 10.66 1.05 -3.40
C PHE A 10 11.11 2.46 -3.76
N LEU A 11 11.79 3.15 -2.84
CA LEU A 11 12.38 4.46 -3.12
C LEU A 11 13.50 4.37 -4.17
N VAL A 12 14.35 3.35 -4.11
CA VAL A 12 15.39 3.10 -5.12
C VAL A 12 14.76 2.79 -6.48
N ILE A 13 13.73 1.95 -6.53
CA ILE A 13 12.99 1.67 -7.78
C ILE A 13 12.37 2.95 -8.32
N ALA A 14 11.71 3.74 -7.47
CA ALA A 14 11.08 4.98 -7.86
C ALA A 14 12.10 5.99 -8.42
N PHE A 15 13.26 6.11 -7.78
CA PHE A 15 14.34 6.95 -8.27
C PHE A 15 14.84 6.49 -9.64
N ALA A 16 15.02 5.18 -9.83
CA ALA A 16 15.39 4.63 -11.13
C ALA A 16 14.32 4.91 -12.20
N MET A 17 13.03 4.78 -11.86
CA MET A 17 11.93 5.11 -12.76
C MET A 17 11.90 6.60 -13.12
N THR A 18 12.13 7.49 -12.16
CA THR A 18 12.25 8.94 -12.41
C THR A 18 13.43 9.23 -13.34
N ALA A 19 14.60 8.63 -13.07
CA ALA A 19 15.78 8.80 -13.90
C ALA A 19 15.57 8.28 -15.34
N ILE A 20 14.90 7.14 -15.50
CA ILE A 20 14.53 6.59 -16.81
C ILE A 20 13.54 7.53 -17.53
N GLY A 21 12.52 8.03 -16.82
CA GLY A 21 11.56 8.99 -17.37
C GLY A 21 12.24 10.24 -17.91
N ASN A 22 13.14 10.82 -17.11
CA ASN A 22 13.92 12.00 -17.50
C ASN A 22 14.90 11.68 -18.65
N PHE A 23 15.55 10.52 -18.65
CA PHE A 23 16.47 10.10 -19.73
C PHE A 23 15.75 9.89 -21.07
N LEU A 24 14.48 9.49 -21.02
CA LEU A 24 13.65 9.27 -22.20
C LEU A 24 12.78 10.49 -22.57
N ASP A 25 12.97 11.63 -21.91
CA ASP A 25 12.14 12.84 -22.05
C ASP A 25 10.63 12.54 -21.95
N SER A 26 10.25 11.65 -21.02
CA SER A 26 8.89 11.13 -20.89
C SER A 26 8.22 11.57 -19.59
N ASP A 27 7.27 12.51 -19.73
CA ASP A 27 6.44 13.00 -18.62
C ASP A 27 5.18 12.16 -18.38
N PHE A 28 5.03 11.02 -19.07
CA PHE A 28 3.80 10.22 -19.05
C PHE A 28 3.42 9.79 -17.63
N LEU A 29 4.33 9.13 -16.92
CA LEU A 29 4.06 8.62 -15.58
C LEU A 29 3.87 9.76 -14.57
N PHE A 30 4.69 10.80 -14.65
CA PHE A 30 4.62 11.96 -13.76
C PHE A 30 3.28 12.68 -13.90
N THR A 31 2.88 13.00 -15.13
CA THR A 31 1.59 13.63 -15.44
C THR A 31 0.43 12.77 -14.96
N TYR A 32 0.49 11.46 -15.22
CA TYR A 32 -0.55 10.53 -14.80
C TYR A 32 -0.71 10.47 -13.28
N LEU A 33 0.39 10.34 -12.54
CA LEU A 33 0.35 10.30 -11.07
C LEU A 33 -0.07 11.64 -10.48
N GLN A 34 0.44 12.77 -10.98
CA GLN A 34 0.01 14.09 -10.50
C GLN A 34 -1.51 14.30 -10.63
N THR A 35 -2.09 13.80 -11.71
CA THR A 35 -3.53 13.94 -11.98
C THR A 35 -4.37 12.94 -11.17
N ASN A 36 -3.90 11.70 -11.01
CA ASN A 36 -4.75 10.58 -10.60
C ASN A 36 -4.36 9.90 -9.28
N ILE A 37 -3.20 10.19 -8.68
CA ILE A 37 -2.67 9.45 -7.53
C ILE A 37 -3.66 9.39 -6.36
N ILE A 38 -4.34 10.49 -6.05
CA ILE A 38 -5.30 10.53 -4.94
C ILE A 38 -6.47 9.58 -5.19
N GLY A 39 -7.01 9.58 -6.42
CA GLY A 39 -8.06 8.65 -6.83
C GLY A 39 -7.59 7.20 -6.74
N LEU A 40 -6.41 6.90 -7.26
CA LEU A 40 -5.81 5.56 -7.20
C LEU A 40 -5.64 5.07 -5.76
N LEU A 41 -5.11 5.91 -4.87
CA LEU A 41 -4.90 5.53 -3.46
C LEU A 41 -6.21 5.34 -2.71
N ILE A 42 -7.23 6.16 -2.95
CA ILE A 42 -8.57 5.96 -2.36
C ILE A 42 -9.19 4.67 -2.87
N THR A 43 -9.06 4.35 -4.16
CA THR A 43 -9.52 3.08 -4.73
C THR A 43 -8.80 1.90 -4.09
N LEU A 44 -7.48 1.95 -3.95
CA LEU A 44 -6.71 0.89 -3.28
C LEU A 44 -7.09 0.75 -1.81
N LEU A 45 -7.38 1.85 -1.12
CA LEU A 45 -7.88 1.84 0.26
C LEU A 45 -9.25 1.17 0.38
N ALA A 46 -10.16 1.45 -0.55
CA ALA A 46 -11.47 0.80 -0.59
C ALA A 46 -11.32 -0.72 -0.79
N ILE A 47 -10.46 -1.16 -1.72
CA ILE A 47 -10.18 -2.58 -1.94
C ILE A 47 -9.59 -3.22 -0.68
N ASN A 48 -8.54 -2.61 -0.09
CA ASN A 48 -7.91 -3.11 1.12
C ASN A 48 -8.89 -3.22 2.30
N THR A 49 -9.77 -2.22 2.44
CA THR A 49 -10.82 -2.22 3.47
C THR A 49 -11.81 -3.36 3.26
N ALA A 50 -12.28 -3.57 2.03
CA ALA A 50 -13.19 -4.66 1.70
C ALA A 50 -12.55 -6.03 1.96
N THR A 51 -11.30 -6.22 1.53
CA THR A 51 -10.53 -7.44 1.75
C THR A 51 -10.28 -7.70 3.23
N SER A 52 -9.87 -6.69 3.98
CA SER A 52 -9.68 -6.78 5.43
C SER A 52 -11.00 -7.10 6.15
N GLY A 53 -12.13 -6.53 5.71
CA GLY A 53 -13.45 -6.86 6.24
C GLY A 53 -13.83 -8.34 6.06
N LEU A 54 -13.53 -8.91 4.88
CA LEU A 54 -13.73 -10.33 4.60
C LEU A 54 -12.86 -11.20 5.50
N ILE A 55 -11.58 -10.86 5.65
CA ILE A 55 -10.65 -11.57 6.54
C ILE A 55 -11.16 -11.51 7.99
N ALA A 56 -11.55 -10.32 8.47
CA ALA A 56 -12.02 -10.12 9.83
C ALA A 56 -13.28 -10.95 10.14
N SER A 57 -14.23 -11.01 9.20
CA SER A 57 -15.42 -11.86 9.32
C SER A 57 -15.04 -13.34 9.46
N LYS A 58 -14.04 -13.82 8.71
CA LYS A 58 -13.58 -15.21 8.84
C LYS A 58 -12.83 -15.48 10.13
N ILE A 59 -11.98 -14.56 10.56
CA ILE A 59 -11.33 -14.64 11.88
C ILE A 59 -12.39 -14.71 12.98
N GLN A 60 -13.45 -13.91 12.90
CA GLN A 60 -14.55 -13.93 13.87
C GLN A 60 -15.25 -15.30 13.90
N ASP A 61 -15.57 -15.88 12.73
CA ASP A 61 -16.14 -17.22 12.62
C ASP A 61 -15.25 -18.28 13.33
N PHE A 62 -13.92 -18.12 13.26
CA PHE A 62 -12.95 -19.04 13.90
C PHE A 62 -12.86 -18.86 15.41
N VAL A 63 -12.76 -17.62 15.89
CA VAL A 63 -12.65 -17.34 17.33
C VAL A 63 -13.87 -17.87 18.09
N ILE A 64 -15.05 -17.85 17.47
CA ILE A 64 -16.28 -18.43 18.05
C ILE A 64 -16.16 -19.96 18.19
N GLN A 65 -15.53 -20.63 17.23
CA GLN A 65 -15.39 -22.10 17.22
C GLN A 65 -14.21 -22.60 18.07
N LYS A 66 -13.11 -21.85 18.11
CA LYS A 66 -11.86 -22.18 18.81
C LYS A 66 -11.35 -20.97 19.59
N PRO A 67 -11.93 -20.69 20.78
CA PRO A 67 -11.60 -19.49 21.55
C PRO A 67 -10.18 -19.47 22.12
N GLU A 68 -9.46 -20.60 22.12
CA GLU A 68 -8.04 -20.63 22.50
C GLU A 68 -7.08 -20.01 21.47
N ILE A 69 -7.53 -19.75 20.23
CA ILE A 69 -6.67 -19.19 19.18
C ILE A 69 -6.69 -17.65 19.25
N ASP A 70 -5.53 -17.06 19.47
CA ASP A 70 -5.36 -15.60 19.50
C ASP A 70 -5.02 -15.02 18.12
N PHE A 71 -5.93 -14.20 17.59
CA PHE A 71 -5.73 -13.44 16.34
C PHE A 71 -5.42 -11.95 16.57
N SER A 72 -5.16 -11.53 17.81
CA SER A 72 -4.92 -10.12 18.15
C SER A 72 -3.78 -9.50 17.34
N SER A 73 -2.72 -10.27 17.08
CA SER A 73 -1.61 -9.82 16.22
C SER A 73 -2.07 -9.58 14.79
N THR A 74 -2.85 -10.48 14.20
CA THR A 74 -3.37 -10.33 12.82
C THR A 74 -4.29 -9.13 12.72
N ILE A 75 -5.20 -8.96 13.69
CA ILE A 75 -6.12 -7.82 13.74
C ILE A 75 -5.34 -6.50 13.85
N LYS A 76 -4.26 -6.47 14.64
CA LYS A 76 -3.39 -5.32 14.76
C LYS A 76 -2.71 -4.98 13.44
N GLU A 77 -2.11 -5.96 12.76
CA GLU A 77 -1.45 -5.74 11.46
C GLU A 77 -2.44 -5.27 10.37
N MET A 78 -3.67 -5.81 10.35
CA MET A 78 -4.73 -5.33 9.45
C MET A 78 -5.07 -3.85 9.70
N LYS A 79 -5.18 -3.43 10.98
CA LYS A 79 -5.40 -2.01 11.31
C LYS A 79 -4.21 -1.14 10.91
N THR A 80 -2.99 -1.63 11.10
CA THR A 80 -1.77 -0.94 10.68
C THR A 80 -1.75 -0.75 9.16
N SER A 81 -2.06 -1.79 8.37
CA SER A 81 -2.15 -1.73 6.90
C SER A 81 -3.12 -0.62 6.42
N LEU A 82 -4.30 -0.53 7.03
CA LEU A 82 -5.26 0.53 6.72
C LEU A 82 -4.73 1.92 7.07
N LEU A 83 -4.10 2.06 8.24
CA LEU A 83 -3.51 3.33 8.67
C LEU A 83 -2.36 3.76 7.74
N GLU A 84 -1.51 2.82 7.30
CA GLU A 84 -0.42 3.08 6.36
C GLU A 84 -0.96 3.67 5.05
N GLN A 85 -2.01 3.10 4.46
CA GLN A 85 -2.61 3.66 3.23
C GLN A 85 -3.19 5.07 3.43
N ILE A 86 -3.80 5.36 4.59
CA ILE A 86 -4.26 6.72 4.91
C ILE A 86 -3.07 7.69 4.98
N ILE A 87 -1.98 7.29 5.63
CA ILE A 87 -0.75 8.09 5.71
C ILE A 87 -0.19 8.35 4.32
N LEU A 88 -0.19 7.36 3.43
CA LEU A 88 0.27 7.52 2.04
C LEU A 88 -0.57 8.52 1.24
N ILE A 89 -1.88 8.56 1.45
CA ILE A 89 -2.76 9.58 0.85
C ILE A 89 -2.33 10.97 1.33
N ILE A 90 -2.13 11.14 2.64
CA ILE A 90 -1.70 12.43 3.22
C ILE A 90 -0.34 12.85 2.64
N ILE A 91 0.63 11.95 2.58
CA ILE A 91 1.96 12.21 1.99
C ILE A 91 1.82 12.64 0.53
N SER A 92 0.97 11.97 -0.25
CA SER A 92 0.74 12.33 -1.66
C SER A 92 0.12 13.71 -1.81
N VAL A 93 -0.88 14.04 -0.99
CA VAL A 93 -1.48 15.38 -0.98
C VAL A 93 -0.43 16.45 -0.68
N VAL A 94 0.41 16.23 0.35
CA VAL A 94 1.49 17.16 0.71
C VAL A 94 2.49 17.29 -0.44
N CYS A 95 2.90 16.20 -1.08
CA CYS A 95 3.81 16.23 -2.23
C CYS A 95 3.22 17.05 -3.39
N LEU A 96 1.94 16.84 -3.74
CA LEU A 96 1.28 17.59 -4.80
C LEU A 96 1.16 19.08 -4.49
N ILE A 97 0.90 19.45 -3.23
CA ILE A 97 0.87 20.85 -2.79
C ILE A 97 2.26 21.49 -2.94
N ILE A 98 3.31 20.81 -2.48
CA ILE A 98 4.69 21.29 -2.58
C ILE A 98 5.10 21.45 -4.05
N GLN A 99 4.81 20.45 -4.87
CA GLN A 99 5.15 20.43 -6.29
C GLN A 99 4.51 21.60 -7.04
N ASN A 100 3.21 21.85 -6.83
CA ASN A 100 2.47 22.94 -7.48
C ASN A 100 2.66 24.32 -6.82
N SER A 101 3.37 24.39 -5.70
CA SER A 101 3.60 25.66 -5.00
C SER A 101 4.62 26.53 -5.76
N GLN A 102 4.22 27.77 -6.08
CA GLN A 102 5.13 28.79 -6.60
C GLN A 102 6.00 29.43 -5.51
N LYS A 103 5.64 29.27 -4.23
CA LYS A 103 6.37 29.83 -3.09
C LYS A 103 7.59 28.99 -2.69
N ILE A 104 7.55 27.68 -2.99
CA ILE A 104 8.64 26.75 -2.68
C ILE A 104 9.43 26.52 -3.97
N LYS A 105 10.64 27.06 -4.01
CA LYS A 105 11.57 26.91 -5.14
C LYS A 105 12.88 26.36 -4.61
N PHE A 106 13.26 25.18 -5.09
CA PHE A 106 14.57 24.57 -4.88
C PHE A 106 14.88 23.65 -6.05
N ASP A 107 16.15 23.39 -6.28
CA ASP A 107 16.61 22.53 -7.37
C ASP A 107 16.12 21.10 -7.16
N PHE A 108 15.78 20.40 -8.25
CA PHE A 108 15.24 19.03 -8.23
C PHE A 108 13.90 18.86 -7.50
N LYS A 109 13.15 19.94 -7.23
CA LYS A 109 11.82 19.88 -6.59
C LYS A 109 10.91 18.86 -7.27
N ASP A 110 10.80 18.94 -8.60
CA ASP A 110 9.87 18.10 -9.35
C ASP A 110 10.32 16.64 -9.36
N ASP A 111 11.63 16.38 -9.50
CA ASP A 111 12.19 15.04 -9.44
C ASP A 111 11.99 14.36 -8.08
N ILE A 112 12.18 15.12 -7.00
CA ILE A 112 11.97 14.64 -5.62
C ILE A 112 10.48 14.33 -5.41
N CYS A 113 9.58 15.24 -5.80
CA CYS A 113 8.15 15.02 -5.67
C CYS A 113 7.68 13.83 -6.52
N ASN A 114 8.12 13.73 -7.77
CA ASN A 114 7.80 12.62 -8.66
C ASN A 114 8.31 11.28 -8.10
N THR A 115 9.54 11.24 -7.58
CA THR A 115 10.11 10.04 -6.94
C THR A 115 9.29 9.64 -5.72
N LEU A 116 8.88 10.59 -4.88
CA LEU A 116 8.03 10.32 -3.72
C LEU A 116 6.65 9.80 -4.14
N LEU A 117 6.01 10.40 -5.15
CA LEU A 117 4.71 9.97 -5.65
C LEU A 117 4.77 8.55 -6.24
N ILE A 118 5.82 8.23 -6.99
CA ILE A 118 6.06 6.86 -7.51
C ILE A 118 6.30 5.88 -6.34
N THR A 119 7.09 6.26 -5.35
CA THR A 119 7.34 5.44 -4.16
C THR A 119 6.03 5.12 -3.43
N VAL A 120 5.19 6.15 -3.22
CA VAL A 120 3.87 5.99 -2.61
C VAL A 120 2.99 5.05 -3.42
N PHE A 121 2.94 5.24 -4.74
CA PHE A 121 2.15 4.39 -5.62
C PHE A 121 2.56 2.92 -5.54
N ILE A 122 3.86 2.63 -5.65
CA ILE A 122 4.40 1.27 -5.57
C ILE A 122 4.12 0.66 -4.19
N TYR A 123 4.36 1.41 -3.12
CA TYR A 123 4.14 0.91 -1.76
C TYR A 123 2.65 0.64 -1.48
N ALA A 124 1.74 1.47 -1.99
CA ALA A 124 0.30 1.23 -1.87
C ALA A 124 -0.14 -0.07 -2.58
N ILE A 125 0.47 -0.39 -3.73
CA ILE A 125 0.25 -1.67 -4.42
C ILE A 125 0.80 -2.83 -3.58
N ASP A 126 1.98 -2.69 -2.97
CA ASP A 126 2.56 -3.73 -2.11
C ASP A 126 1.69 -4.03 -0.88
N ILE A 127 1.14 -3.00 -0.23
CA ILE A 127 0.18 -3.19 0.87
C ILE A 127 -1.06 -3.98 0.42
N LEU A 128 -1.59 -3.65 -0.76
CA LEU A 128 -2.73 -4.38 -1.32
C LEU A 128 -2.34 -5.83 -1.64
N TRP A 129 -1.15 -6.05 -2.20
CA TRP A 129 -0.65 -7.39 -2.52
C TRP A 129 -0.50 -8.26 -1.26
N ASP A 130 0.10 -7.72 -0.20
CA ASP A 130 0.26 -8.42 1.07
C ASP A 130 -1.09 -8.82 1.67
N THR A 131 -2.03 -7.86 1.71
CA THR A 131 -3.38 -8.11 2.24
C THR A 131 -4.15 -9.11 1.36
N GLY A 132 -4.01 -9.02 0.04
CA GLY A 132 -4.63 -9.96 -0.90
C GLY A 132 -4.10 -11.38 -0.72
N LYS A 133 -2.78 -11.55 -0.52
CA LYS A 133 -2.19 -12.87 -0.25
C LYS A 133 -2.70 -13.47 1.06
N ALA A 134 -2.92 -12.65 2.09
CA ALA A 134 -3.44 -13.12 3.37
C ALA A 134 -4.81 -13.82 3.23
N VAL A 135 -5.66 -13.36 2.30
CA VAL A 135 -6.94 -14.03 1.99
C VAL A 135 -6.71 -15.47 1.54
N PHE A 136 -5.80 -15.68 0.60
CA PHE A 136 -5.51 -17.02 0.06
C PHE A 136 -4.93 -17.93 1.13
N VAL A 137 -4.00 -17.42 1.95
CA VAL A 137 -3.43 -18.18 3.07
C VAL A 137 -4.51 -18.62 4.05
N ILE A 138 -5.47 -17.74 4.39
CA ILE A 138 -6.59 -18.11 5.26
C ILE A 138 -7.43 -19.20 4.59
N ILE A 139 -7.82 -19.04 3.33
CA ILE A 139 -8.61 -20.07 2.61
C ILE A 139 -7.89 -21.42 2.60
N GLU A 140 -6.58 -21.46 2.34
CA GLU A 140 -5.78 -22.68 2.33
C GLU A 140 -5.75 -23.36 3.71
N GLU A 141 -5.56 -22.60 4.79
CA GLU A 141 -5.56 -23.16 6.16
C GLU A 141 -6.95 -23.70 6.54
N ILE A 142 -8.03 -23.04 6.13
CA ILE A 142 -9.40 -23.53 6.32
C ILE A 142 -9.59 -24.89 5.62
N GLN A 143 -9.11 -25.03 4.39
CA GLN A 143 -9.22 -26.27 3.63
C GLN A 143 -8.40 -27.40 4.28
N LYS A 144 -7.18 -27.11 4.74
CA LYS A 144 -6.33 -28.10 5.42
C LYS A 144 -6.97 -28.63 6.69
N MET A 145 -7.64 -27.78 7.48
CA MET A 145 -8.35 -28.22 8.69
C MET A 145 -9.51 -29.16 8.36
N LYS A 146 -10.36 -28.80 7.37
CA LYS A 146 -11.46 -29.68 6.94
C LYS A 146 -10.98 -31.06 6.48
N ASN A 147 -9.82 -31.13 5.82
CA ASN A 147 -9.24 -32.39 5.36
C ASN A 147 -8.60 -33.23 6.48
N LYS A 148 -8.32 -32.65 7.66
CA LYS A 148 -7.80 -33.39 8.82
C LYS A 148 -8.91 -33.95 9.73
N GLU A 149 -10.13 -33.43 9.60
CA GLU A 149 -11.31 -33.88 10.36
C GLU A 149 -12.06 -35.03 9.65
N ASN A 150 -11.72 -35.33 8.40
CA ASN A 150 -12.20 -36.49 7.62
C ASN A 150 -11.14 -37.60 7.57
#